data_AF-A0A968MGQ7-F1
#
_entry.id   AF-A0A968MGQ7-F1
#
_cell.length_a   1.000
_cell.length_b   1.000
_cell.length_c   1.000
_cell.angle_alpha   90.00
_cell.angle_beta   90.00
_cell.angle_gamma   90.00
#
_symmetry.space_group_name_H-M   'P 1'
#
loop_
_entity.id
_entity.type
_entity.pdbx_description
1 polymer ?
#
loop_
_entity_poly.entity_id
_entity_poly.type
_entity_poly.pdbx_seq_one_letter_code
_entity_poly.pdbx_strand_id
1 'polypeptide(L)'
;MEKTDDLFYVSASSSLTEEETFVLKHNNAFGIFNRYGDMMDYKDSIQGLFFEGTRYLSCLRLLFEGQKPLYLSSDIKEGNELFSVDLTNPDIIKENKLVIEKGMVHIMRKKVLWEGVYYEQFFVL
;
A
#
# COMPACT_ATOMS: atom_id res chain seq x y z
N MET A 1 21.01 -50.03 8.68
CA MET A 1 21.56 -48.98 7.81
C MET A 1 20.35 -48.20 7.32
N GLU A 2 19.95 -47.18 8.08
CA GLU A 2 18.68 -46.48 7.91
C GLU A 2 18.96 -45.03 7.52
N LYS A 3 18.21 -44.60 6.50
CA LYS A 3 18.17 -43.30 5.81
C LYS A 3 18.21 -42.10 6.76
N THR A 4 18.78 -40.98 6.31
CA THR A 4 17.97 -39.76 6.01
C THR A 4 18.76 -38.84 5.08
N ASP A 5 18.22 -38.61 3.87
CA ASP A 5 18.60 -37.52 2.97
C ASP A 5 18.11 -36.20 3.60
N ASP A 6 19.03 -35.36 4.06
CA ASP A 6 18.71 -33.96 4.37
C ASP A 6 18.57 -33.17 3.07
N LEU A 7 17.40 -33.30 2.46
CA LEU A 7 16.89 -32.36 1.49
C LEU A 7 16.64 -31.04 2.22
N PHE A 8 17.56 -30.09 2.08
CA PHE A 8 17.30 -28.68 2.36
C PHE A 8 16.21 -28.19 1.40
N TYR A 9 14.96 -28.42 1.78
CA TYR A 9 13.81 -27.79 1.15
C TYR A 9 13.85 -26.31 1.53
N VAL A 10 14.53 -25.52 0.70
CA VAL A 10 14.30 -24.08 0.66
C VAL A 10 12.88 -23.92 0.14
N SER A 11 11.95 -23.80 1.08
CA SER A 11 10.57 -23.41 0.79
C SER A 11 10.62 -22.06 0.10
N ALA A 12 10.57 -22.06 -1.24
CA ALA A 12 10.27 -20.89 -2.04
C ALA A 12 8.79 -20.53 -1.81
N SER A 13 8.44 -20.12 -0.59
CA SER A 13 7.11 -19.63 -0.25
C SER A 13 6.97 -18.13 -0.47
N SER A 14 7.73 -17.55 -1.42
CA SER A 14 7.62 -16.15 -1.80
C SER A 14 7.28 -15.96 -3.29
N SER A 15 6.71 -16.98 -3.92
CA SER A 15 6.06 -16.85 -5.25
C SER A 15 4.59 -16.44 -5.15
N LEU A 16 4.18 -15.81 -4.04
CA LEU A 16 3.02 -14.93 -4.01
C LEU A 16 3.58 -13.56 -4.41
N THR A 17 3.51 -13.25 -5.71
CA THR A 17 3.79 -11.94 -6.33
C THR A 17 4.34 -10.92 -5.34
N GLU A 18 5.63 -10.57 -5.43
CA GLU A 18 6.13 -9.34 -4.80
C GLU A 18 5.16 -8.22 -5.20
N GLU A 19 4.26 -7.83 -4.28
CA GLU A 19 3.31 -6.76 -4.56
C GLU A 19 4.15 -5.56 -4.93
N GLU A 20 3.89 -4.98 -6.10
CA GLU A 20 4.61 -3.80 -6.55
C GLU A 20 4.64 -2.76 -5.43
N THR A 21 5.87 -2.41 -5.02
CA THR A 21 6.10 -1.46 -3.94
C THR A 21 6.54 -0.13 -4.50
N PHE A 22 6.08 0.93 -3.86
CA PHE A 22 6.40 2.30 -4.19
C PHE A 22 7.15 2.89 -3.01
N VAL A 23 8.25 3.60 -3.28
CA VAL A 23 9.12 4.15 -2.24
C VAL A 23 9.15 5.66 -2.35
N LEU A 24 8.69 6.38 -1.33
CA LEU A 24 8.97 7.80 -1.17
C LEU A 24 10.22 7.97 -0.31
N LYS A 25 11.13 8.86 -0.68
CA LYS A 25 12.33 9.11 0.11
C LYS A 25 12.68 10.59 0.14
N HIS A 26 13.03 11.08 1.33
CA HIS A 26 13.59 12.40 1.51
C HIS A 26 14.52 12.43 2.72
N ASN A 27 15.79 12.81 2.52
CA ASN A 27 16.84 12.78 3.55
C ASN A 27 16.89 11.44 4.29
N ASN A 28 16.71 11.48 5.62
CA ASN A 28 16.75 10.32 6.52
C ASN A 28 15.41 9.59 6.65
N ALA A 29 14.38 10.04 5.92
CA ALA A 29 13.05 9.47 5.95
C ALA A 29 12.75 8.72 4.66
N PHE A 30 12.06 7.58 4.76
CA PHE A 30 11.47 6.92 3.61
C PHE A 30 10.17 6.21 3.98
N GLY A 31 9.29 6.05 2.99
CA GLY A 31 8.03 5.31 3.11
C GLY A 31 7.93 4.25 2.04
N ILE A 32 7.50 3.04 2.41
CA ILE A 32 7.27 1.92 1.49
C ILE A 32 5.78 1.60 1.49
N PHE A 33 5.16 1.63 0.31
CA PHE A 33 3.72 1.50 0.09
C PHE A 33 3.44 0.39 -0.93
N ASN A 34 2.24 -0.20 -0.90
CA ASN A 34 1.74 -0.99 -2.03
C ASN A 34 1.15 -0.08 -3.12
N ARG A 35 0.75 -0.67 -4.26
CA ARG A 35 0.05 0.02 -5.36
C ARG A 35 -1.22 0.79 -4.98
N TYR A 36 -1.87 0.48 -3.86
CA TYR A 36 -3.05 1.23 -3.40
C TYR A 36 -2.67 2.50 -2.64
N GLY A 37 -1.38 2.71 -2.34
CA GLY A 37 -0.93 3.77 -1.46
C GLY A 37 -1.03 3.42 0.02
N ASP A 38 -1.22 2.14 0.35
CA ASP A 38 -1.36 1.66 1.72
C ASP A 38 -0.05 1.04 2.24
N MET A 39 0.07 1.00 3.57
CA MET A 39 1.04 0.21 4.31
C MET A 39 0.28 -0.88 5.09
N MET A 40 0.66 -2.12 4.89
CA MET A 40 0.03 -3.30 5.49
C MET A 40 0.93 -3.89 6.58
N ASP A 41 0.34 -4.41 7.65
CA ASP A 41 1.03 -4.91 8.85
C ASP A 41 1.10 -6.44 8.96
N TYR A 42 1.09 -7.16 7.83
CA TYR A 42 1.25 -8.61 7.84
C TYR A 42 2.70 -9.04 8.20
N LYS A 43 2.84 -10.30 8.60
CA LYS A 43 4.01 -10.88 9.30
C LYS A 43 5.39 -10.64 8.63
N ASP A 44 5.44 -10.38 7.34
CA ASP A 44 6.69 -10.16 6.58
C ASP A 44 6.63 -8.88 5.72
N SER A 45 5.75 -7.95 6.06
CA SER A 45 5.62 -6.69 5.34
C SER A 45 6.82 -5.78 5.58
N ILE A 46 7.45 -5.36 4.48
CA ILE A 46 8.47 -4.31 4.47
C ILE A 46 7.85 -2.90 4.44
N GLN A 47 6.53 -2.79 4.29
CA GLN A 47 5.82 -1.52 4.18
C GLN A 47 5.84 -0.76 5.51
N GLY A 48 5.84 0.57 5.43
CA GLY A 48 5.88 1.44 6.60
C GLY A 48 6.55 2.79 6.34
N LEU A 49 6.50 3.66 7.35
CA LEU A 49 7.31 4.89 7.41
C LEU A 49 8.50 4.69 8.32
N PHE A 50 9.66 5.14 7.85
CA PHE A 50 10.93 4.99 8.52
C PHE A 50 11.62 6.34 8.65
N PHE A 51 12.31 6.54 9.76
CA PHE A 51 13.20 7.67 10.00
C PHE A 51 14.44 7.16 10.72
N GLU A 52 15.62 7.48 10.19
CA GLU A 52 16.93 7.05 10.75
C GLU A 52 17.00 5.54 11.04
N GLY A 53 16.44 4.72 10.13
CA GLY A 53 16.48 3.26 10.23
C GLY A 53 15.43 2.64 11.16
N THR A 54 14.61 3.44 11.85
CA THR A 54 13.53 2.96 12.72
C THR A 54 12.18 3.06 12.01
N ARG A 55 11.35 2.00 12.08
CA ARG A 55 9.97 2.01 11.57
C ARG A 55 9.05 2.70 12.58
N TYR A 56 8.50 3.86 12.23
CA TYR A 56 7.59 4.64 13.07
C TYR A 56 6.12 4.36 12.79
N LEU A 57 5.79 3.92 11.56
CA LEU A 57 4.43 3.53 11.18
C LEU A 57 4.49 2.21 10.42
N SER A 58 3.75 1.21 10.89
CA SER A 58 3.68 -0.13 10.27
C SER A 58 2.41 -0.37 9.46
N CYS A 59 1.36 0.42 9.68
CA CYS A 59 0.07 0.26 9.04
C CYS A 59 -0.57 1.62 8.76
N LEU A 60 -1.02 1.81 7.52
CA LEU A 60 -1.83 2.95 7.11
C LEU A 60 -2.64 2.51 5.89
N ARG A 61 -3.96 2.49 6.01
CA ARG A 61 -4.82 2.03 4.92
C ARG A 61 -6.04 2.91 4.74
N LEU A 62 -6.39 3.20 3.49
CA LEU A 62 -7.64 3.87 3.16
C LEU A 62 -8.78 2.86 3.00
N LEU A 63 -9.91 3.13 3.64
CA LEU A 63 -11.16 2.40 3.43
C LEU A 63 -12.25 3.38 3.02
N PHE A 64 -13.14 2.95 2.14
CA PHE A 64 -14.35 3.68 1.76
C PHE A 64 -15.56 2.88 2.25
N GLU A 65 -16.35 3.46 3.16
CA GLU A 65 -17.43 2.75 3.88
C GLU A 65 -16.97 1.40 4.47
N GLY A 66 -15.76 1.38 5.05
CA GLY A 66 -15.16 0.16 5.65
C GLY A 66 -14.62 -0.86 4.64
N GLN A 67 -14.76 -0.62 3.34
CA GLN A 67 -14.29 -1.51 2.28
C GLN A 67 -13.03 -0.98 1.59
N LYS A 68 -12.25 -1.87 1.00
CA LYS A 68 -11.09 -1.49 0.20
C LYS A 68 -11.57 -0.80 -1.10
N PRO A 69 -11.07 0.41 -1.43
CA PRO A 69 -11.35 1.02 -2.73
C PRO A 69 -10.86 0.15 -3.90
N LEU A 70 -11.48 0.32 -5.06
CA LEU A 70 -11.03 -0.28 -6.30
C LEU A 70 -9.85 0.50 -6.86
N TYR A 71 -8.82 -0.20 -7.31
CA TYR A 71 -7.62 0.40 -7.90
C TYR A 71 -7.85 0.78 -9.36
N LEU A 72 -7.40 1.97 -9.74
CA LEU A 72 -7.34 2.41 -11.14
C LEU A 72 -5.89 2.47 -11.62
N SER A 73 -5.07 3.29 -10.97
CA SER A 73 -3.67 3.52 -11.36
C SER A 73 -2.84 3.99 -10.17
N SER A 74 -1.52 3.86 -10.30
CA SER A 74 -0.55 4.45 -9.41
C SER A 74 0.68 4.87 -10.20
N ASP A 75 1.30 5.96 -9.78
CA ASP A 75 2.45 6.55 -10.45
C ASP A 75 3.37 7.22 -9.44
N ILE A 76 4.68 7.06 -9.62
CA ILE A 76 5.70 7.75 -8.83
C ILE A 76 6.54 8.62 -9.75
N LYS A 77 6.62 9.90 -9.41
CA LYS A 77 7.43 10.86 -10.15
C LYS A 77 8.91 10.49 -10.03
N GLU A 78 9.68 10.75 -11.09
CA GLU A 78 11.15 10.67 -11.07
C GLU A 78 11.73 11.34 -9.81
N GLY A 79 12.66 10.65 -9.15
CA GLY A 79 13.25 11.10 -7.89
C GLY A 79 12.50 10.65 -6.63
N ASN A 80 11.41 9.88 -6.74
CA ASN A 80 10.66 9.35 -5.59
C ASN A 80 10.09 10.44 -4.66
N GLU A 81 9.76 11.61 -5.24
CA GLU A 81 9.34 12.80 -4.50
C GLU A 81 7.81 12.88 -4.32
N LEU A 82 7.06 12.33 -5.26
CA LEU A 82 5.59 12.38 -5.28
C LEU A 82 5.04 11.03 -5.71
N PHE A 83 4.19 10.45 -4.89
CA PHE A 83 3.48 9.21 -5.19
C PHE A 83 1.99 9.51 -5.31
N SER A 84 1.41 9.21 -6.47
CA SER A 84 0.00 9.44 -6.78
C SER A 84 -0.72 8.10 -6.98
N VAL A 85 -1.94 8.00 -6.46
CA VAL A 85 -2.78 6.80 -6.62
C VAL A 85 -4.20 7.23 -6.93
N ASP A 86 -4.77 6.67 -8.00
CA ASP A 86 -6.16 6.84 -8.37
C ASP A 86 -6.95 5.59 -8.00
N LEU A 87 -8.05 5.80 -7.28
CA LEU A 87 -8.94 4.79 -6.75
C LEU A 87 -10.39 5.16 -7.07
N THR A 88 -11.30 4.20 -6.97
CA THR A 88 -12.74 4.46 -6.97
C THR A 88 -13.48 3.64 -5.93
N ASN A 89 -14.70 4.06 -5.55
CA ASN A 89 -15.51 3.31 -4.61
C ASN A 89 -15.91 1.93 -5.18
N PRO A 90 -16.04 0.90 -4.32
CA PRO A 90 -16.76 -0.32 -4.67
C PRO A 90 -18.28 -0.10 -4.61
N ASP A 91 -19.05 -1.14 -4.95
CA ASP A 91 -20.49 -1.13 -4.71
C ASP A 91 -20.77 -1.00 -3.21
N ILE A 92 -21.62 -0.03 -2.85
CA ILE A 92 -22.03 0.22 -1.47
C ILE A 92 -23.44 -0.31 -1.27
N ILE A 93 -23.58 -1.36 -0.47
CA ILE A 93 -24.84 -2.00 -0.16
C ILE A 93 -25.23 -1.63 1.29
N LYS A 94 -26.43 -1.06 1.47
CA LYS A 94 -27.04 -0.85 2.80
C LYS A 94 -28.40 -1.51 2.81
N GLU A 95 -28.72 -2.23 3.89
CA GLU A 95 -30.00 -2.94 4.05
C GLU A 95 -30.36 -3.82 2.83
N ASN A 96 -29.36 -4.53 2.30
CA ASN A 96 -29.49 -5.40 1.13
C ASN A 96 -29.92 -4.68 -0.18
N LYS A 97 -29.68 -3.36 -0.26
CA LYS A 97 -29.93 -2.53 -1.45
C LYS A 97 -28.65 -1.82 -1.87
N LEU A 98 -28.41 -1.75 -3.19
CA LEU A 98 -27.34 -0.95 -3.76
C LEU A 98 -27.65 0.53 -3.58
N VAL A 99 -26.79 1.26 -2.87
CA VAL A 99 -26.93 2.70 -2.59
C VAL A 99 -25.98 3.52 -3.46
N ILE A 100 -24.77 3.02 -3.69
CA ILE A 100 -23.79 3.65 -4.59
C ILE A 100 -23.21 2.56 -5.46
N GLU A 101 -23.32 2.71 -6.77
CA GLU A 101 -22.66 1.84 -7.73
C GLU A 101 -21.15 2.07 -7.70
N LYS A 102 -20.36 1.00 -7.88
CA LYS A 102 -18.91 1.10 -8.06
C LYS A 102 -18.56 2.08 -9.18
N GLY A 103 -17.43 2.77 -9.06
CA GLY A 103 -16.98 3.68 -10.13
C GLY A 103 -17.58 5.09 -10.08
N MET A 104 -18.52 5.37 -9.16
CA MET A 104 -19.24 6.65 -9.10
C MET A 104 -18.48 7.76 -8.38
N VAL A 105 -17.49 7.42 -7.56
CA VAL A 105 -16.67 8.33 -6.77
C VAL A 105 -15.22 8.09 -7.12
N HIS A 106 -14.55 9.09 -7.67
CA HIS A 106 -13.12 9.02 -7.95
C HIS A 106 -12.35 9.58 -6.76
N ILE A 107 -11.31 8.86 -6.33
CA ILE A 107 -10.46 9.23 -5.18
C ILE A 107 -9.01 9.27 -5.66
N MET A 108 -8.42 10.46 -5.70
CA MET A 108 -6.99 10.62 -5.96
C MET A 108 -6.25 10.89 -4.65
N ARG A 109 -5.18 10.13 -4.41
CA ARG A 109 -4.26 10.29 -3.28
C ARG A 109 -2.95 10.84 -3.81
N LYS A 110 -2.44 11.90 -3.20
CA LYS A 110 -1.08 12.41 -3.46
C LYS A 110 -0.28 12.38 -2.17
N LYS A 111 0.92 11.83 -2.23
CA LYS A 111 1.78 11.59 -1.07
C LYS A 111 3.17 12.17 -1.31
N VAL A 112 3.70 12.85 -0.31
CA VAL A 112 5.04 13.42 -0.31
C VAL A 112 5.68 13.17 1.06
N LEU A 113 6.99 12.94 1.06
CA LEU A 113 7.80 12.92 2.27
C LEU A 113 8.77 14.10 2.20
N TRP A 114 8.76 14.97 3.21
CA TRP A 114 9.58 16.17 3.22
C TRP A 114 10.05 16.48 4.64
N GLU A 115 11.36 16.62 4.83
CA GLU A 115 11.99 16.93 6.13
C GLU A 115 11.46 16.07 7.30
N GLY A 116 11.34 14.76 7.08
CA GLY A 116 10.86 13.81 8.11
C GLY A 116 9.34 13.79 8.32
N VAL A 117 8.58 14.59 7.57
CA VAL A 117 7.12 14.65 7.68
C VAL A 117 6.47 14.00 6.46
N TYR A 118 5.53 13.10 6.72
CA TYR A 118 4.68 12.49 5.70
C TYR A 118 3.43 13.34 5.49
N TYR A 119 3.21 13.76 4.25
CA TYR A 119 2.02 14.49 3.82
C TYR A 119 1.20 13.62 2.87
N GLU A 120 -0.12 13.60 3.09
CA GLU A 120 -1.07 12.96 2.19
C GLU A 120 -2.26 13.88 1.93
N GLN A 121 -2.58 14.07 0.66
CA GLN A 121 -3.74 14.85 0.22
C GLN A 121 -4.71 13.94 -0.54
N PHE A 122 -6.00 14.07 -0.22
CA PHE A 122 -7.08 13.37 -0.88
C PHE A 122 -7.89 14.35 -1.73
N PHE A 123 -8.24 13.92 -2.94
CA PHE A 123 -9.19 14.60 -3.81
C PHE A 123 -10.34 13.65 -4.09
N VAL A 124 -11.57 14.14 -3.94
CA VAL A 124 -12.79 13.41 -4.27
C VAL A 124 -13.45 14.17 -5.41
N LEU A 125 -13.58 13.51 -6.56
CA LEU A 125 -14.09 14.08 -7.80
C LEU A 125 -15.41 13.42 -8.20
#